data_AF-A0A9D4IDN3-F1
#
_entry.id   AF-A0A9D4IDN3-F1
#
_cell.length_a   1.000
_cell.length_b   1.000
_cell.length_c   1.000
_cell.angle_alpha   90.00
_cell.angle_beta   90.00
_cell.angle_gamma   90.00
#
_symmetry.space_group_name_H-M   'P 1'
#
loop_
_entity.id
_entity.type
_entity.pdbx_description
1 polymer ?
#
loop_
_entity_poly.entity_id
_entity_poly.type
_entity_poly.pdbx_seq_one_letter_code
_entity_poly.pdbx_strand_id
1 'polypeptide(L)'
;MEIYEENVQKFKNTVNPLFDEIESITLIDIPKGDVKRLKAVERDFLTKKKVLEANASDFSNYLSRTCTVESNIENISLKKKISSIEFNVQEFLCKLNESIQEIEDNETEVSSVASGSSRISAHSSVISVKLQAEAEAAKTKALFAEKEAQLKREKAEFEENEAIRRAVAERRKADLQSELQLLKTKEEEAIAIVKAETFEGSVHSIGNKSVLSNFPVILHHLRKRLQLF
;
A
#
# COMPACT_ATOMS: atom_id res chain seq x y z
N MET A 1 23.49 17.28 1.77
CA MET A 1 22.97 16.83 3.07
C MET A 1 21.97 17.83 3.62
N GLU A 2 22.30 19.13 3.68
CA GLU A 2 21.38 20.20 4.15
C GLU A 2 20.00 20.21 3.49
N ILE A 3 19.90 20.04 2.16
CA ILE A 3 18.61 20.02 1.45
C ILE A 3 17.73 18.82 1.87
N TYR A 4 18.33 17.69 2.25
CA TYR A 4 17.58 16.53 2.73
C TYR A 4 17.02 16.80 4.14
N GLU A 5 17.89 17.24 5.06
CA GLU A 5 17.52 17.61 6.43
C GLU A 5 16.40 18.64 6.46
N GLU A 6 16.50 19.69 5.64
CA GLU A 6 15.52 20.78 5.57
C GLU A 6 14.15 20.27 5.10
N ASN A 7 14.13 19.42 4.07
CA ASN A 7 12.88 18.84 3.57
C ASN A 7 12.27 17.86 4.58
N VAL A 8 13.06 16.98 5.19
CA VAL A 8 12.59 16.07 6.24
C VAL A 8 12.00 16.87 7.41
N GLN A 9 12.67 17.94 7.84
CA GLN A 9 12.17 18.77 8.92
C GLN A 9 10.88 19.49 8.55
N LYS A 10 10.77 20.01 7.33
CA LYS A 10 9.52 20.61 6.82
C LYS A 10 8.37 19.61 6.85
N PHE A 11 8.59 18.37 6.41
CA PHE A 11 7.58 17.33 6.47
C PHE A 11 7.23 16.97 7.92
N LYS A 12 8.20 16.81 8.81
CA LYS A 12 7.96 16.55 10.24
C LYS A 12 7.13 17.64 10.90
N ASN A 13 7.43 18.91 10.60
CA ASN A 13 6.70 20.06 11.14
C ASN A 13 5.25 20.14 10.62
N THR A 14 4.97 19.52 9.47
CA THR A 14 3.61 19.50 8.87
C THR A 14 2.81 18.28 9.31
N VAL A 15 3.46 17.11 9.36
CA VAL A 15 2.82 15.81 9.55
C VAL A 15 2.67 15.44 11.02
N ASN A 16 3.66 15.70 11.88
CA ASN A 16 3.59 15.31 13.29
C ASN A 16 2.43 16.00 14.03
N PRO A 17 2.16 17.31 13.86
CA PRO A 17 1.03 17.94 14.53
C PRO A 17 -0.33 17.32 14.13
N LEU A 18 -0.46 16.88 12.88
CA LEU A 18 -1.68 16.21 12.40
C LEU A 18 -1.84 14.82 13.04
N PHE A 19 -0.73 14.08 13.22
CA PHE A 19 -0.76 12.83 13.97
C PHE A 19 -1.19 13.07 15.43
N ASP A 20 -0.59 14.05 16.11
CA ASP A 20 -0.90 14.37 17.50
C ASP A 20 -2.36 14.83 17.66
N GLU A 21 -2.87 15.62 16.71
CA GLU A 21 -4.26 16.07 16.71
C GLU A 21 -5.25 14.91 16.51
N ILE A 22 -5.01 14.03 15.54
CA ILE A 22 -5.87 12.87 15.29
C ILE A 22 -5.83 11.91 16.48
N GLU A 23 -4.64 11.66 17.04
CA GLU A 23 -4.47 10.80 18.21
C GLU A 23 -5.22 11.38 19.41
N SER A 24 -5.12 12.69 19.64
CA SER A 24 -5.88 13.38 20.68
C SER A 24 -7.39 13.22 20.50
N ILE A 25 -7.91 13.31 19.27
CA ILE A 25 -9.34 13.12 19.00
C ILE A 25 -9.76 11.68 19.27
N THR A 26 -8.96 10.70 18.87
CA THR A 26 -9.29 9.27 19.09
C THR A 26 -9.33 8.88 20.57
N LEU A 27 -8.69 9.66 21.45
CA LEU A 27 -8.68 9.45 22.90
C LEU A 27 -9.85 10.13 23.63
N ILE A 28 -10.63 10.98 22.95
CA ILE A 28 -11.76 11.67 23.55
C ILE A 28 -12.98 10.74 23.60
N ASP A 29 -13.68 10.74 24.74
CA ASP A 29 -14.98 10.08 24.86
C ASP A 29 -15.97 10.69 23.86
N ILE A 30 -16.70 9.84 23.14
CA ILE A 30 -17.64 10.31 22.12
C ILE A 30 -18.67 11.24 22.76
N PRO A 31 -18.80 12.48 22.26
CA PRO A 31 -19.67 13.47 22.87
C PRO A 31 -21.11 12.98 22.80
N LYS A 32 -21.76 12.82 23.96
CA LYS A 32 -23.20 12.56 24.05
C LYS A 32 -23.93 13.78 23.49
N GLY A 33 -24.71 13.60 22.43
CA GLY A 33 -25.36 14.70 21.72
C GLY A 33 -26.34 14.20 20.67
N ASP A 34 -27.00 15.12 19.98
CA ASP A 34 -27.88 14.78 18.87
C ASP A 34 -27.08 14.31 17.64
N VAL A 35 -27.71 13.50 16.79
CA VAL A 35 -27.10 12.91 15.58
C VAL A 35 -26.41 13.96 14.70
N LYS A 36 -26.95 15.19 14.65
CA LYS A 36 -26.37 16.29 13.87
C LYS A 36 -24.99 16.68 14.34
N ARG A 37 -24.75 16.74 15.66
CA ARG A 37 -23.43 17.03 16.23
C ARG A 37 -22.45 15.90 15.96
N LEU A 38 -22.89 14.65 16.14
CA LEU A 38 -22.04 13.48 15.86
C LEU A 38 -21.61 13.40 14.39
N LYS A 39 -22.54 13.63 13.44
CA LYS A 39 -22.22 13.71 12.00
C LYS A 39 -21.35 14.93 11.63
N ALA A 40 -21.32 15.98 12.45
CA ALA A 40 -20.38 17.09 12.26
C ALA A 40 -18.97 16.72 12.73
N VAL A 41 -18.85 16.05 13.88
CA VAL A 41 -17.59 15.50 14.39
C VAL A 41 -17.01 14.48 13.41
N GLU A 42 -17.84 13.57 12.89
CA GLU A 42 -17.43 12.60 11.88
C GLU A 42 -16.82 13.27 10.64
N ARG A 43 -17.49 14.29 10.09
CA ARG A 43 -17.01 15.02 8.91
C ARG A 43 -15.69 15.76 9.17
N ASP A 44 -15.57 16.43 10.32
CA ASP A 44 -14.34 17.13 10.69
C ASP A 44 -13.17 16.13 10.82
N PHE A 45 -13.41 15.02 11.52
CA PHE A 45 -12.42 13.98 11.72
C PHE A 45 -11.98 13.32 10.40
N LEU A 46 -12.92 12.98 9.51
CA LEU A 46 -12.61 12.42 8.19
C LEU A 46 -11.82 13.41 7.32
N THR A 47 -12.11 14.71 7.44
CA THR A 47 -11.35 15.74 6.73
C THR A 47 -9.91 15.78 7.22
N LYS A 48 -9.68 15.78 8.53
CA LYS A 48 -8.33 15.73 9.12
C LYS A 48 -7.57 14.48 8.74
N LYS A 49 -8.23 13.31 8.80
CA LYS A 49 -7.68 12.04 8.33
C LYS A 49 -7.19 12.12 6.89
N LYS A 50 -8.02 12.65 5.98
CA LYS A 50 -7.68 12.79 4.57
C LYS A 50 -6.47 13.71 4.34
N VAL A 51 -6.36 14.80 5.10
CA VAL A 51 -5.21 15.72 5.04
C VAL A 51 -3.94 15.03 5.54
N LEU A 52 -4.02 14.25 6.62
CA LEU A 52 -2.90 13.46 7.11
C LEU A 52 -2.44 12.43 6.06
N GLU A 53 -3.36 11.67 5.48
CA GLU A 53 -3.06 10.66 4.46
C GLU A 53 -2.35 11.26 3.24
N ALA A 54 -2.81 12.42 2.75
CA ALA A 54 -2.19 13.12 1.65
C ALA A 54 -0.74 13.55 1.98
N ASN A 55 -0.55 14.23 3.12
CA ASN A 55 0.78 14.69 3.54
C ASN A 55 1.75 13.53 3.82
N ALA A 56 1.25 12.46 4.43
CA ALA A 56 2.04 11.26 4.72
C ALA A 56 2.43 10.50 3.44
N SER A 57 1.51 10.42 2.46
CA SER A 57 1.79 9.86 1.13
C SER A 57 2.86 10.67 0.40
N ASP A 58 2.75 11.99 0.39
CA ASP A 58 3.74 12.88 -0.23
C ASP A 58 5.12 12.73 0.42
N PHE A 59 5.17 12.64 1.75
CA PHE A 59 6.43 12.42 2.46
C PHE A 59 7.02 11.04 2.19
N SER A 60 6.20 9.99 2.19
CA SER A 60 6.61 8.63 1.83
C SER A 60 7.18 8.56 0.41
N ASN A 61 6.56 9.26 -0.54
CA ASN A 61 7.03 9.37 -1.93
C ASN A 61 8.38 10.07 -2.01
N TYR A 62 8.56 11.17 -1.27
CA TYR A 62 9.84 11.87 -1.16
C TYR A 62 10.96 10.95 -0.62
N LEU A 63 10.70 10.28 0.51
CA LEU A 63 11.66 9.37 1.13
C LEU A 63 12.02 8.19 0.21
N SER A 64 11.02 7.66 -0.50
CA SER A 64 11.20 6.54 -1.44
C SER A 64 12.05 6.93 -2.66
N ARG A 65 11.97 8.18 -3.13
CA ARG A 65 12.80 8.70 -4.24
C ARG A 65 14.23 9.03 -3.82
N THR A 66 14.43 9.38 -2.56
CA THR A 66 15.75 9.78 -2.04
C THR A 66 16.68 8.57 -1.89
N CYS A 67 16.14 7.37 -1.64
CA CYS A 67 16.86 6.08 -1.64
C CYS A 67 18.14 6.02 -0.77
N THR A 68 18.22 6.80 0.30
CA THR A 68 19.30 6.76 1.30
C THR A 68 18.97 5.82 2.46
N VAL A 69 19.97 5.47 3.26
CA VAL A 69 19.76 4.67 4.48
C VAL A 69 18.85 5.42 5.45
N GLU A 70 19.11 6.71 5.64
CA GLU A 70 18.36 7.61 6.49
C GLU A 70 16.90 7.73 6.01
N SER A 71 16.68 7.90 4.71
CA SER A 71 15.32 7.99 4.16
C SER A 71 14.55 6.69 4.28
N ASN A 72 15.22 5.54 4.20
CA ASN A 72 14.60 4.24 4.42
C ASN A 72 14.18 4.05 5.89
N ILE A 73 15.03 4.44 6.84
CA ILE A 73 14.72 4.38 8.28
C ILE A 73 13.52 5.29 8.59
N GLU A 74 13.53 6.53 8.09
CA GLU A 74 12.44 7.48 8.29
C GLU A 74 11.13 6.96 7.69
N ASN A 75 11.17 6.32 6.52
CA ASN A 75 9.99 5.77 5.87
C ASN A 75 9.40 4.58 6.66
N ILE A 76 10.26 3.71 7.23
CA ILE A 76 9.81 2.64 8.12
C ILE A 76 9.14 3.23 9.37
N SER A 77 9.74 4.26 9.98
CA SER A 77 9.18 4.96 11.14
C SER A 77 7.81 5.58 10.83
N LEU A 78 7.70 6.28 9.69
CA LEU A 78 6.47 6.87 9.20
C LEU A 78 5.36 5.82 9.02
N LYS A 79 5.66 4.71 8.32
CA LYS A 79 4.70 3.62 8.12
C LYS A 79 4.22 3.01 9.43
N LYS A 80 5.11 2.83 10.41
CA LYS A 80 4.75 2.32 11.73
C LYS A 80 3.78 3.27 12.46
N LYS A 81 4.02 4.58 12.40
CA LYS A 81 3.12 5.58 12.98
C LYS A 81 1.75 5.58 12.29
N ILE A 82 1.72 5.53 10.95
CA ILE A 82 0.48 5.44 10.18
C ILE A 82 -0.34 4.23 10.62
N SER A 83 0.25 3.04 10.66
CA SER A 83 -0.49 1.82 11.06
C SER A 83 -1.04 1.90 12.49
N SER A 84 -0.30 2.52 13.41
CA SER A 84 -0.78 2.73 14.79
C SER A 84 -2.01 3.63 14.83
N ILE A 85 -1.98 4.73 14.08
CA ILE A 85 -3.07 5.70 14.07
C ILE A 85 -4.26 5.19 13.26
N GLU A 86 -4.05 4.45 12.18
CA GLU A 86 -5.12 3.78 11.43
C GLU A 86 -5.97 2.87 12.30
N PHE A 87 -5.33 2.12 13.22
CA PHE A 87 -6.04 1.27 14.18
C PHE A 87 -6.94 2.11 15.10
N ASN A 88 -6.39 3.16 15.71
CA ASN A 88 -7.15 4.05 16.60
C ASN A 88 -8.30 4.77 15.87
N VAL A 89 -8.04 5.20 14.63
CA VAL A 89 -9.03 5.83 13.74
C VAL A 89 -10.19 4.89 13.45
N GLN A 90 -9.90 3.62 13.12
CA GLN A 90 -10.93 2.62 12.88
C GLN A 90 -11.78 2.38 14.13
N GLU A 91 -11.14 2.23 15.29
CA GLU A 91 -11.84 2.01 16.55
C GLU A 91 -12.75 3.20 16.91
N PHE A 92 -12.25 4.42 16.78
CA PHE A 92 -13.02 5.64 17.03
C PHE A 92 -14.24 5.76 16.10
N LEU A 93 -14.05 5.52 14.80
CA LEU A 93 -15.15 5.59 13.82
C LEU A 93 -16.21 4.52 14.06
N CYS A 94 -15.82 3.30 14.46
CA CYS A 94 -16.77 2.25 14.84
C CYS A 94 -17.64 2.71 16.02
N LYS A 95 -17.01 3.17 17.10
CA LYS A 95 -17.74 3.65 18.29
C LYS A 95 -18.64 4.85 17.97
N LEU A 96 -18.19 5.76 17.11
CA LEU A 96 -18.96 6.94 16.70
C LEU A 96 -20.22 6.53 15.92
N ASN A 97 -20.09 5.57 15.00
CA ASN A 97 -21.21 5.03 14.24
C ASN A 97 -22.19 4.24 15.11
N GLU A 98 -21.69 3.44 16.05
CA GLU A 98 -22.52 2.77 17.06
C GLU A 98 -23.36 3.78 17.86
N SER A 99 -22.74 4.88 18.29
CA SER A 99 -23.44 5.94 19.03
C SER A 99 -24.50 6.65 18.18
N ILE A 100 -24.23 6.87 16.89
CA ILE A 100 -25.22 7.46 15.96
C ILE A 100 -26.40 6.52 15.78
N GLN A 101 -26.13 5.23 15.55
CA GLN A 101 -27.16 4.21 15.32
C GLN A 101 -28.05 4.02 16.55
N GLU A 102 -27.46 3.98 17.75
CA GLU A 102 -28.22 3.86 19.01
C GLU A 102 -29.23 5.01 19.19
N ILE A 103 -28.86 6.24 18.80
CA ILE A 103 -29.78 7.39 18.89
C ILE A 103 -30.89 7.29 17.83
N GLU A 104 -30.54 6.93 16.58
CA GLU A 104 -31.51 6.78 15.50
C GLU A 104 -32.52 5.65 15.80
N ASP A 105 -32.07 4.53 16.36
CA ASP A 105 -32.95 3.41 16.76
C ASP A 105 -33.89 3.82 17.91
N ASN A 106 -33.38 4.53 18.94
CA ASN A 106 -34.20 5.03 20.04
C ASN A 106 -35.27 6.05 19.59
N GLU A 107 -34.97 6.94 18.64
CA GLU A 107 -35.99 7.86 18.08
C GLU A 107 -37.11 7.09 17.36
N THR A 108 -36.79 6.00 16.66
CA THR A 108 -37.80 5.19 15.99
C THR A 108 -38.67 4.38 16.96
N GLU A 109 -38.13 3.86 18.06
CA GLU A 109 -38.91 3.14 19.07
C GLU A 109 -39.91 4.03 19.82
N VAL A 110 -39.54 5.27 20.17
CA VAL A 110 -40.45 6.18 20.90
C VAL A 110 -41.59 6.69 19.99
N SER A 111 -41.37 6.76 18.68
CA SER A 111 -42.41 7.14 17.70
C SER A 111 -43.52 6.08 17.53
N SER A 112 -43.26 4.83 17.93
CA SER A 112 -44.19 3.70 17.76
C SER A 112 -45.32 3.65 18.80
N VAL A 113 -45.27 4.48 19.85
CA VAL A 113 -46.24 4.45 20.98
C VAL A 113 -47.39 5.47 20.82
N ALA A 114 -47.36 6.34 19.81
CA ALA A 114 -48.41 7.34 19.57
C ALA A 114 -49.40 6.91 18.46
N SER A 115 -50.02 5.74 18.59
CA SER A 115 -51.22 5.38 17.82
C SER A 115 -52.49 5.52 18.68
N GLY A 116 -52.77 6.76 19.06
CA GLY A 116 -54.02 7.18 19.70
C GLY A 116 -55.04 7.64 18.67
N SER A 117 -56.02 6.79 18.42
CA SER A 117 -57.26 6.96 17.65
C SER A 117 -57.78 8.41 17.47
N SER A 118 -58.04 8.79 16.21
CA SER A 118 -59.22 9.61 15.89
C SER A 118 -59.81 9.17 14.54
N ARG A 119 -61.07 8.74 14.60
CA ARG A 119 -61.94 8.50 13.44
C ARG A 119 -62.19 9.85 12.76
N ILE A 120 -61.96 9.99 11.45
CA ILE A 120 -62.74 10.82 10.50
C ILE A 120 -62.27 10.56 9.05
N SER A 121 -63.25 10.28 8.18
CA SER A 121 -63.28 10.36 6.71
C SER A 121 -62.36 9.43 5.88
N ALA A 122 -62.93 8.28 5.48
CA ALA A 122 -62.38 7.33 4.54
C ALA A 122 -62.57 7.81 3.09
N HIS A 123 -61.46 7.92 2.34
CA HIS A 123 -61.28 7.38 0.98
C HIS A 123 -60.09 7.99 0.21
N SER A 124 -59.48 9.08 0.70
CA SER A 124 -58.35 9.74 -0.01
C SER A 124 -56.96 9.46 0.58
N SER A 125 -56.84 9.03 1.84
CA SER A 125 -55.55 8.97 2.57
C SER A 125 -54.82 7.62 2.51
N VAL A 126 -55.54 6.51 2.26
CA VAL A 126 -54.95 5.16 2.25
C VAL A 126 -54.11 4.91 0.99
N ILE A 127 -54.50 5.51 -0.14
CA ILE A 127 -53.75 5.41 -1.41
C ILE A 127 -52.42 6.17 -1.30
N SER A 128 -52.40 7.32 -0.62
CA SER A 128 -51.20 8.14 -0.42
C SER A 128 -50.17 7.47 0.48
N VAL A 129 -50.61 6.84 1.59
CA VAL A 129 -49.71 6.14 2.52
C VAL A 129 -49.12 4.89 1.88
N LYS A 130 -49.90 4.13 1.10
CA LYS A 130 -49.40 2.95 0.39
C LYS A 130 -48.38 3.31 -0.70
N LEU A 131 -48.66 4.36 -1.48
CA LEU A 131 -47.72 4.88 -2.48
C LEU A 131 -46.43 5.40 -1.85
N GLN A 132 -46.53 6.03 -0.68
CA GLN A 132 -45.35 6.53 0.03
C GLN A 132 -44.51 5.37 0.59
N ALA A 133 -45.14 4.34 1.17
CA ALA A 133 -44.45 3.14 1.63
C ALA A 133 -43.78 2.36 0.47
N GLU A 134 -44.43 2.24 -0.69
CA GLU A 134 -43.84 1.64 -1.89
C GLU A 134 -42.68 2.47 -2.45
N ALA A 135 -42.77 3.80 -2.41
CA ALA A 135 -41.69 4.69 -2.83
C ALA A 135 -40.48 4.63 -1.88
N GLU A 136 -40.72 4.52 -0.56
CA GLU A 136 -39.67 4.35 0.44
C GLU A 136 -38.99 2.98 0.32
N ALA A 137 -39.77 1.91 0.09
CA ALA A 137 -39.22 0.58 -0.17
C ALA A 137 -38.41 0.51 -1.49
N ALA A 138 -38.82 1.24 -2.52
CA ALA A 138 -38.05 1.33 -3.77
C ALA A 138 -36.73 2.07 -3.57
N LYS A 139 -36.71 3.14 -2.76
CA LYS A 139 -35.49 3.88 -2.42
C LYS A 139 -34.51 3.03 -1.61
N THR A 140 -34.98 2.30 -0.60
CA THR A 140 -34.11 1.42 0.18
C THR A 140 -33.52 0.32 -0.70
N LYS A 141 -34.33 -0.31 -1.55
CA LYS A 141 -33.84 -1.32 -2.50
C LYS A 141 -32.80 -0.75 -3.48
N ALA A 142 -32.98 0.48 -3.95
CA ALA A 142 -32.01 1.15 -4.81
C ALA A 142 -30.67 1.41 -4.08
N LEU A 143 -30.72 1.87 -2.82
CA LEU A 143 -29.53 2.08 -2.01
C LEU A 143 -28.76 0.78 -1.75
N PHE A 144 -29.46 -0.32 -1.47
CA PHE A 144 -28.81 -1.62 -1.29
C PHE A 144 -28.20 -2.14 -2.61
N ALA A 145 -28.88 -1.98 -3.73
CA ALA A 145 -28.34 -2.34 -5.04
C ALA A 145 -27.11 -1.51 -5.41
N GLU A 146 -27.09 -0.22 -5.06
CA GLU A 146 -25.92 0.65 -5.26
C GLU A 146 -24.74 0.21 -4.40
N LYS A 147 -24.97 -0.07 -3.09
CA LYS A 147 -23.93 -0.59 -2.20
C LYS A 147 -23.39 -1.95 -2.67
N GLU A 148 -24.26 -2.85 -3.13
CA GLU A 148 -23.84 -4.13 -3.68
C GLU A 148 -22.97 -3.96 -4.94
N ALA A 149 -23.37 -3.07 -5.86
CA ALA A 149 -22.58 -2.76 -7.04
C ALA A 149 -21.23 -2.13 -6.70
N GLN A 150 -21.17 -1.27 -5.68
CA GLN A 150 -19.93 -0.68 -5.21
C GLN A 150 -18.98 -1.73 -4.63
N LEU A 151 -19.48 -2.59 -3.72
CA LEU A 151 -18.68 -3.70 -3.16
C LEU A 151 -18.15 -4.64 -4.24
N LYS A 152 -18.95 -4.89 -5.28
CA LYS A 152 -18.53 -5.72 -6.41
C LYS A 152 -17.42 -5.06 -7.23
N ARG A 153 -17.46 -3.73 -7.43
CA ARG A 153 -16.38 -2.98 -8.09
C ARG A 153 -15.11 -2.97 -7.25
N GLU A 154 -15.22 -2.67 -5.95
CA GLU A 154 -14.08 -2.66 -5.03
C GLU A 154 -13.40 -4.03 -4.97
N LYS A 155 -14.19 -5.11 -4.94
CA LYS A 155 -13.65 -6.48 -5.00
C LYS A 155 -12.88 -6.74 -6.31
N ALA A 156 -13.43 -6.34 -7.45
CA ALA A 156 -12.76 -6.53 -8.74
C ALA A 156 -11.45 -5.74 -8.83
N GLU A 157 -11.44 -4.49 -8.35
CA GLU A 157 -10.24 -3.65 -8.30
C GLU A 157 -9.17 -4.22 -7.36
N PHE A 158 -9.58 -4.80 -6.24
CA PHE A 158 -8.66 -5.48 -5.33
C PHE A 158 -7.99 -6.70 -6.00
N GLU A 159 -8.78 -7.54 -6.68
CA GLU A 159 -8.27 -8.72 -7.40
C GLU A 159 -7.32 -8.34 -8.54
N GLU A 160 -7.64 -7.28 -9.31
CA GLU A 160 -6.78 -6.76 -10.37
C GLU A 160 -5.45 -6.22 -9.81
N ASN A 161 -5.50 -5.42 -8.75
CA ASN A 161 -4.32 -4.89 -8.09
C ASN A 161 -3.43 -6.00 -7.53
N GLU A 162 -4.02 -7.06 -6.98
CA GLU A 162 -3.27 -8.21 -6.50
C GLU A 162 -2.58 -8.95 -7.65
N ALA A 163 -3.27 -9.15 -8.78
CA ALA A 163 -2.70 -9.77 -9.97
C ALA A 163 -1.51 -8.97 -10.53
N ILE A 164 -1.62 -7.64 -10.59
CA ILE A 164 -0.52 -6.76 -11.01
C ILE A 164 0.68 -6.90 -10.06
N ARG A 165 0.46 -6.89 -8.74
CA ARG A 165 1.54 -7.06 -7.76
C ARG A 165 2.25 -8.40 -7.91
N ARG A 166 1.51 -9.49 -8.13
CA ARG A 166 2.09 -10.82 -8.37
C ARG A 166 2.93 -10.83 -9.65
N ALA A 167 2.43 -10.26 -10.75
CA ALA A 167 3.17 -10.19 -12.00
C ALA A 167 4.48 -9.39 -11.87
N VAL A 168 4.46 -8.26 -11.15
CA VAL A 168 5.67 -7.46 -10.87
C VAL A 168 6.67 -8.24 -10.02
N ALA A 169 6.20 -8.96 -8.99
CA ALA A 169 7.04 -9.78 -8.14
C ALA A 169 7.69 -10.93 -8.92
N GLU A 170 6.94 -11.59 -9.80
CA GLU A 170 7.46 -12.66 -10.67
C GLU A 170 8.51 -12.14 -11.65
N ARG A 171 8.27 -10.98 -12.28
CA ARG A 171 9.26 -10.35 -13.16
C ARG A 171 10.55 -10.05 -12.41
N ARG A 172 10.47 -9.43 -11.23
CA ARG A 172 11.64 -9.13 -10.40
C ARG A 172 12.39 -10.38 -9.99
N LYS A 173 11.69 -11.48 -9.70
CA LYS A 173 12.30 -12.78 -9.40
C LYS A 173 13.08 -13.32 -10.60
N ALA A 174 12.51 -13.23 -11.80
CA ALA A 174 13.18 -13.66 -13.03
C ALA A 174 14.42 -12.81 -13.32
N ASP A 175 14.35 -11.50 -13.14
CA ASP A 175 15.48 -10.57 -13.31
C ASP A 175 16.63 -10.93 -12.36
N LEU A 176 16.34 -11.15 -11.06
CA LEU A 176 17.33 -11.57 -10.07
C LEU A 176 17.94 -12.94 -10.40
N GLN A 177 17.14 -13.88 -10.90
CA GLN A 177 17.64 -15.19 -11.30
C GLN A 177 18.59 -15.10 -12.50
N SER A 178 18.29 -14.23 -13.47
CA SER A 178 19.17 -13.95 -14.60
C SER A 178 20.48 -13.30 -14.14
N GLU A 179 20.41 -12.33 -13.23
CA GLU A 179 21.59 -11.67 -12.66
C GLU A 179 22.48 -12.66 -11.90
N LEU A 180 21.91 -13.56 -11.11
CA LEU A 180 22.66 -14.62 -10.43
C LEU A 180 23.35 -15.56 -11.41
N GLN A 181 22.71 -15.91 -12.52
CA GLN A 181 23.35 -16.74 -13.55
C GLN A 181 24.51 -16.00 -14.22
N LEU A 182 24.33 -14.72 -14.56
CA LEU A 182 25.38 -13.89 -15.13
C LEU A 182 26.58 -13.73 -14.19
N LEU A 183 26.33 -13.57 -12.88
CA LEU A 183 27.40 -13.49 -11.89
C LEU A 183 28.18 -14.80 -11.79
N LYS A 184 27.51 -15.96 -11.83
CA LYS A 184 28.17 -17.26 -11.86
C LYS A 184 29.04 -17.44 -13.09
N THR A 185 28.55 -17.07 -14.28
CA THR A 185 29.37 -17.18 -15.50
C THR A 185 30.58 -16.26 -15.43
N LYS A 186 30.43 -15.03 -14.93
CA LYS A 186 31.56 -14.11 -14.72
C LYS A 186 32.57 -14.63 -13.69
N GLU A 187 32.10 -15.27 -12.63
CA GLU A 187 32.97 -15.93 -11.64
C GLU A 187 33.76 -17.07 -12.30
N GLU A 188 33.10 -17.92 -13.09
CA GLU A 188 33.74 -19.01 -13.84
C GLU A 188 34.77 -18.48 -14.86
N GLU A 189 34.44 -17.41 -15.58
CA GLU A 189 35.36 -16.71 -16.50
C GLU A 189 36.58 -16.16 -15.76
N ALA A 190 36.38 -15.49 -14.63
CA ALA A 190 37.48 -14.95 -13.82
C ALA A 190 38.39 -16.07 -13.28
N ILE A 191 37.81 -17.18 -12.80
CA ILE A 191 38.56 -18.36 -12.37
C ILE A 191 39.36 -18.95 -13.53
N ALA A 192 38.78 -19.02 -14.73
CA ALA A 192 39.46 -19.52 -15.92
C ALA A 192 40.63 -18.63 -16.34
N ILE A 193 40.47 -17.30 -16.27
CA ILE A 193 41.55 -16.33 -16.54
C ILE A 193 42.69 -16.52 -15.55
N VAL A 194 42.42 -16.55 -14.25
CA VAL A 194 43.46 -16.76 -13.21
C VAL A 194 44.16 -18.11 -13.39
N LYS A 195 43.42 -19.17 -13.73
CA LYS A 195 44.02 -20.48 -14.05
C LYS A 195 44.91 -20.42 -15.29
N ALA A 196 44.52 -19.68 -16.32
CA ALA A 196 45.35 -19.50 -17.53
C ALA A 196 46.60 -18.68 -17.24
N GLU A 197 46.49 -17.58 -16.50
CA GLU A 197 47.61 -16.73 -16.09
C GLU A 197 48.60 -17.46 -15.18
N THR A 198 48.12 -18.26 -14.23
CA THR A 198 49.00 -19.10 -13.39
C THR A 198 49.70 -20.20 -14.20
N PHE A 199 49.03 -20.73 -15.23
CA PHE A 199 49.65 -21.69 -16.15
C PHE A 199 50.70 -21.03 -17.04
N GLU A 200 50.44 -19.84 -17.59
CA GLU A 200 51.42 -19.06 -18.36
C GLU A 200 52.59 -18.57 -17.51
N GLY A 201 52.35 -18.16 -16.26
CA GLY A 201 53.39 -17.82 -15.29
C GLY A 201 54.27 -19.01 -14.89
N SER A 202 53.69 -20.21 -14.81
CA SER A 202 54.42 -21.47 -14.62
C SER A 202 55.28 -21.81 -15.85
N VAL A 203 54.75 -21.64 -17.07
CA VAL A 203 55.50 -21.85 -18.32
C VAL A 203 56.65 -20.84 -18.47
N HIS A 204 56.45 -19.58 -18.08
CA HIS A 204 57.51 -18.55 -18.07
C HIS A 204 58.53 -18.74 -16.93
N SER A 205 58.13 -19.34 -15.80
CA SER A 205 59.06 -19.74 -14.72
C SER A 205 59.90 -20.96 -15.10
N ILE A 206 59.43 -21.82 -16.01
CA ILE A 206 60.18 -22.97 -16.52
C ILE A 206 61.09 -22.55 -17.70
N GLY A 207 60.81 -21.43 -18.36
CA GLY A 207 61.56 -20.89 -19.49
C GLY A 207 62.97 -20.35 -19.20
N ASN A 208 63.38 -20.23 -17.93
CA ASN A 208 64.72 -19.74 -17.54
C ASN A 208 65.67 -20.83 -17.02
N LYS A 209 65.43 -22.10 -17.37
CA LYS A 209 66.47 -23.13 -17.30
C LYS A 209 66.60 -23.80 -18.67
N SER A 210 67.63 -23.40 -19.38
CA SER A 210 68.17 -24.13 -20.53
C SER A 210 68.30 -25.62 -20.20
N VAL A 211 67.82 -26.50 -21.09
CA VAL A 211 68.54 -27.63 -21.68
C VAL A 211 67.60 -28.38 -22.65
N LEU A 212 67.94 -28.27 -23.93
CA LEU A 212 67.90 -29.27 -25.01
C LEU A 212 66.81 -30.36 -25.05
N SER A 213 66.22 -30.43 -26.25
CA SER A 213 65.88 -31.61 -27.05
C SER A 213 64.46 -32.17 -26.99
N ASN A 214 63.91 -32.30 -28.21
CA ASN A 214 62.98 -33.31 -28.71
C ASN A 214 61.45 -33.10 -28.66
N PHE A 215 60.92 -32.95 -29.90
CA PHE A 215 59.62 -33.41 -30.43
C PHE A 215 58.37 -32.48 -30.36
N PRO A 216 57.42 -32.63 -31.33
CA PRO A 216 56.90 -31.50 -32.10
C PRO A 216 55.36 -31.43 -32.18
N VAL A 217 54.84 -30.41 -32.89
CA VAL A 217 53.49 -30.34 -33.48
C VAL A 217 52.29 -30.44 -32.51
N ILE A 218 51.95 -29.37 -31.79
CA ILE A 218 50.53 -29.09 -31.42
C ILE A 218 50.23 -27.57 -31.47
N LEU A 219 50.68 -26.89 -32.53
CA LEU A 219 50.29 -25.50 -32.80
C LEU A 219 49.43 -25.32 -34.06
N HIS A 220 49.05 -26.41 -34.74
CA HIS A 220 48.27 -26.33 -35.97
C HIS A 220 46.77 -26.65 -35.81
N HIS A 221 46.30 -27.11 -34.64
CA HIS A 221 44.89 -27.47 -34.45
C HIS A 221 43.99 -26.41 -33.81
N LEU A 222 44.54 -25.37 -33.17
CA LEU A 222 43.71 -24.33 -32.53
C LEU A 222 43.37 -23.14 -33.43
N ARG A 223 44.12 -22.91 -34.53
CA ARG A 223 43.82 -21.80 -35.46
C ARG A 223 42.65 -22.07 -36.41
N LYS A 224 42.22 -23.33 -36.58
CA LYS A 224 41.08 -23.69 -37.44
C LYS A 224 39.71 -23.61 -36.75
N ARG A 225 39.64 -23.45 -35.42
CA ARG A 225 38.36 -23.36 -34.68
C ARG A 225 37.85 -21.94 -34.44
N LEU A 226 38.63 -20.92 -34.80
CA LEU A 226 38.29 -19.50 -34.60
C LEU A 226 37.81 -18.79 -35.89
N GLN A 227 37.46 -19.52 -36.95
CA GLN A 227 36.89 -18.96 -38.19
C GLN A 227 35.45 -19.43 -38.48
N LEU A 228 34.74 -20.00 -37.50
CA LEU A 228 33.36 -20.46 -37.68
C LEU A 228 32.37 -19.99 -36.59
N PHE A 229 32.65 -18.87 -35.93
CA PHE A 229 31.64 -18.09 -35.22
C PHE A 229 31.83 -16.62 -35.52
#